data_AF-A0A3M1ZHS0-F1
#
_entry.id   AF-A0A3M1ZHS0-F1
#
_cell.length_a   1.000
_cell.length_b   1.000
_cell.length_c   1.000
_cell.angle_alpha   90.00
_cell.angle_beta   90.00
_cell.angle_gamma   90.00
#
_symmetry.space_group_name_H-M   'P 1'
#
loop_
_entity.id
_entity.type
_entity.pdbx_description
1 polymer ?
#
loop_
_entity_poly.entity_id
_entity_poly.type
_entity_poly.pdbx_seq_one_letter_code
_entity_poly.pdbx_strand_id
1 'polypeptide(L)'
;GVLADGRLEPLRPEAIAEQVGHSRYRAAGPLRPAEGATRPDPGKPGAYSWLKAPRYAGRPVEVGPLARVRIAAARGHPEVGEAEARWLAPAGLRAEALSGVLGRHLARGLEAWALARKMHDWLGRLEPGGPTAGEYRPRPSGTGAGLVEAPRGALGHWARIEGFRIDRYQCVVPSTWNFSPRDDNGTPGPVEAALAGLRARKGEPPGLAVARVVRSFDPCIACAVH
;
A
#
# COMPACT_ATOMS: atom_id res chain seq x y z
N GLY A 1 -5.99 -1.09 9.31
CA GLY A 1 -6.80 -2.32 9.39
C GLY A 1 -6.84 -2.96 8.01
N VAL A 2 -7.58 -4.05 7.84
CA VAL A 2 -7.77 -4.70 6.54
C VAL A 2 -9.26 -4.80 6.28
N LEU A 3 -9.72 -4.34 5.12
CA LEU A 3 -11.10 -4.47 4.68
C LEU A 3 -11.16 -5.54 3.58
N ALA A 4 -11.76 -6.67 3.87
CA ALA A 4 -11.92 -7.77 2.92
C ALA A 4 -13.34 -8.33 3.00
N ASP A 5 -13.97 -8.54 1.84
CA ASP A 5 -15.32 -9.11 1.74
C ASP A 5 -16.36 -8.37 2.63
N GLY A 6 -16.23 -7.04 2.72
CA GLY A 6 -17.09 -6.17 3.52
C GLY A 6 -16.79 -6.19 5.03
N ARG A 7 -15.81 -6.97 5.49
CA ARG A 7 -15.45 -7.09 6.91
C ARG A 7 -14.17 -6.34 7.20
N LEU A 8 -14.21 -5.49 8.23
CA LEU A 8 -13.05 -4.77 8.73
C LEU A 8 -12.37 -5.57 9.84
N GLU A 9 -11.09 -5.88 9.65
CA GLU A 9 -10.26 -6.56 10.64
C GLU A 9 -9.11 -5.67 11.12
N PRO A 10 -8.61 -5.89 12.36
CA PRO A 10 -7.31 -5.38 12.77
C PRO A 10 -6.19 -5.87 11.85
N LEU A 11 -5.17 -5.03 11.65
CA LEU A 11 -3.97 -5.45 10.90
C LEU A 11 -3.16 -6.42 11.75
N ARG A 12 -2.80 -7.57 11.17
CA ARG A 12 -1.85 -8.55 11.72
C ARG A 12 -0.55 -8.50 10.90
N PRO A 13 0.50 -7.78 11.33
CA PRO A 13 1.75 -7.66 10.55
C PRO A 13 2.39 -9.00 10.17
N GLU A 14 2.26 -10.02 11.03
CA GLU A 14 2.73 -11.38 10.83
C GLU A 14 2.03 -12.14 9.70
N ALA A 15 0.88 -11.63 9.22
CA ALA A 15 0.17 -12.17 8.06
C ALA A 15 0.69 -11.62 6.73
N ILE A 16 1.66 -10.70 6.75
CA ILE A 16 2.31 -10.17 5.54
C ILE A 16 3.42 -11.15 5.12
N ALA A 17 3.39 -11.57 3.86
CA ALA A 17 4.47 -12.34 3.24
C ALA A 17 4.70 -11.87 1.80
N GLU A 18 5.96 -11.89 1.37
CA GLU A 18 6.36 -11.60 -0.01
C GLU A 18 6.59 -12.91 -0.77
N GLN A 19 5.94 -13.04 -1.92
CA GLN A 19 6.13 -14.14 -2.86
C GLN A 19 6.97 -13.68 -4.04
N VAL A 20 7.61 -14.62 -4.74
CA VAL A 20 8.55 -14.28 -5.83
C VAL A 20 8.34 -15.11 -7.08
N GLY A 21 7.28 -15.92 -7.19
CA GLY A 21 7.01 -16.85 -8.29
C GLY A 21 7.24 -16.25 -9.67
N HIS A 22 6.70 -15.05 -9.90
CA HIS A 22 6.83 -14.31 -11.16
C HIS A 22 7.76 -13.08 -11.08
N SER A 23 8.57 -13.01 -10.01
CA SER A 23 9.56 -11.97 -9.77
C SER A 23 10.97 -12.51 -10.00
N ARG A 24 11.89 -11.66 -10.44
CA ARG A 24 13.31 -12.00 -10.73
C ARG A 24 14.15 -12.19 -9.46
N TYR A 25 13.69 -13.04 -8.53
CA TYR A 25 14.37 -13.41 -7.30
C TYR A 25 14.25 -14.91 -7.01
N ARG A 26 15.22 -15.45 -6.26
CA ARG A 26 15.18 -16.81 -5.71
C ARG A 26 14.63 -16.80 -4.29
N ALA A 27 13.66 -17.66 -4.01
CA ALA A 27 13.22 -18.00 -2.67
C ALA A 27 12.69 -19.43 -2.64
N ALA A 28 12.70 -20.06 -1.46
CA ALA A 28 12.13 -21.39 -1.23
C ALA A 28 10.61 -21.36 -0.98
N GLY A 29 10.00 -20.17 -0.95
CA GLY A 29 8.58 -19.95 -0.72
C GLY A 29 8.30 -18.51 -0.27
N PRO A 30 7.05 -18.24 0.18
CA PRO A 30 6.67 -16.96 0.75
C PRO A 30 7.50 -16.66 2.01
N LEU A 31 8.08 -15.46 2.09
CA LEU A 31 8.84 -15.03 3.27
C LEU A 31 8.16 -13.85 3.96
N ARG A 32 8.09 -13.88 5.28
CA ARG A 32 7.70 -12.71 6.08
C ARG A 32 8.78 -11.64 5.95
N PRO A 33 8.45 -10.34 5.95
CA PRO A 33 9.45 -9.27 5.81
C PRO A 33 10.57 -9.32 6.88
N ALA A 34 10.24 -9.71 8.12
CA ALA A 34 11.21 -9.88 9.20
C ALA A 34 12.29 -10.96 8.90
N GLU A 35 11.96 -11.92 8.04
CA GLU A 35 12.83 -13.02 7.59
C GLU A 35 13.19 -12.88 6.09
N GLY A 36 12.79 -11.76 5.47
CA GLY A 36 12.76 -11.62 4.03
C GLY A 36 14.15 -11.60 3.42
N ALA A 37 14.32 -12.27 2.28
CA ALA A 37 15.55 -12.30 1.51
C ALA A 37 15.37 -11.60 0.16
N THR A 38 16.42 -10.94 -0.32
CA THR A 38 16.48 -10.33 -1.65
C THR A 38 17.68 -10.91 -2.39
N ARG A 39 17.43 -11.96 -3.18
CA ARG A 39 18.46 -12.68 -3.95
C ARG A 39 18.11 -12.61 -5.45
N PRO A 40 18.67 -11.64 -6.20
CA PRO A 40 18.34 -11.43 -7.60
C PRO A 40 18.60 -12.64 -8.49
N ASP A 41 17.72 -12.85 -9.46
CA ASP A 41 17.85 -13.85 -10.51
C ASP A 41 17.25 -13.31 -11.82
N PRO A 42 18.04 -12.52 -12.58
CA PRO A 42 17.55 -11.89 -13.81
C PRO A 42 17.07 -12.90 -14.87
N GLY A 43 17.63 -14.11 -14.86
CA GLY A 43 17.35 -15.18 -15.83
C GLY A 43 16.26 -16.15 -15.40
N LYS A 44 15.55 -15.89 -14.29
CA LYS A 44 14.52 -16.79 -13.77
C LYS A 44 13.40 -17.00 -14.82
N PRO A 45 13.17 -18.25 -15.28
CA PRO A 45 12.13 -18.54 -16.26
C PRO A 45 10.74 -18.14 -15.75
N GLY A 46 9.92 -17.56 -16.63
CA GLY A 46 8.55 -17.12 -16.30
C GLY A 46 8.45 -15.83 -15.47
N ALA A 47 9.54 -15.32 -14.91
CA ALA A 47 9.55 -14.06 -14.19
C ALA A 47 9.50 -12.85 -15.15
N TYR A 48 8.60 -11.91 -14.88
CA TYR A 48 8.40 -10.72 -15.73
C TYR A 48 8.54 -9.40 -14.96
N SER A 49 8.82 -9.44 -13.65
CA SER A 49 8.92 -8.24 -12.82
C SER A 49 10.10 -8.28 -11.84
N TRP A 50 10.58 -7.10 -11.45
CA TRP A 50 11.49 -6.90 -10.32
C TRP A 50 10.76 -6.58 -9.01
N LEU A 51 9.44 -6.40 -9.07
CA LEU A 51 8.62 -6.26 -7.87
C LEU A 51 8.37 -7.65 -7.30
N LYS A 52 8.49 -7.82 -5.98
CA LYS A 52 7.96 -9.00 -5.29
C LYS A 52 6.43 -8.95 -5.26
N ALA A 53 5.80 -10.04 -4.84
CA ALA A 53 4.34 -10.16 -4.72
C ALA A 53 3.91 -10.26 -3.24
N PRO A 54 3.81 -9.13 -2.52
CA PRO A 54 3.28 -9.14 -1.16
C PRO A 54 1.81 -9.56 -1.13
N ARG A 55 1.47 -10.36 -0.12
CA ARG A 55 0.12 -10.87 0.15
C ARG A 55 -0.18 -10.71 1.64
N TYR A 56 -1.42 -10.37 1.96
CA TYR A 56 -1.91 -10.37 3.33
C TYR A 56 -2.75 -11.63 3.54
N ALA A 57 -2.32 -12.52 4.44
CA ALA A 57 -2.94 -13.82 4.65
C ALA A 57 -3.17 -14.59 3.32
N GLY A 58 -2.18 -14.54 2.42
CA GLY A 58 -2.24 -15.18 1.11
C GLY A 58 -3.05 -14.44 0.03
N ARG A 59 -3.69 -13.31 0.35
CA ARG A 59 -4.54 -12.56 -0.58
C ARG A 59 -3.85 -11.31 -1.13
N PRO A 60 -4.05 -10.96 -2.41
CA PRO A 60 -3.68 -9.64 -2.91
C PRO A 60 -4.60 -8.59 -2.30
N VAL A 61 -4.03 -7.46 -1.89
CA VAL A 61 -4.78 -6.33 -1.31
C VAL A 61 -4.33 -5.03 -1.95
N GLU A 62 -5.29 -4.15 -2.22
CA GLU A 62 -5.02 -2.78 -2.67
C GLU A 62 -4.70 -1.90 -1.45
N VAL A 63 -3.72 -1.01 -1.62
CA VAL A 63 -3.35 0.01 -0.63
C VAL A 63 -3.40 1.40 -1.27
N GLY A 64 -3.43 2.45 -0.44
CA GLY A 64 -3.46 3.84 -0.90
C GLY A 64 -4.71 4.58 -0.45
N PRO A 65 -4.95 5.77 -1.03
CA PRO A 65 -6.03 6.65 -0.57
C PRO A 65 -7.40 5.99 -0.57
N LEU A 66 -7.71 5.16 -1.58
CA LEU A 66 -8.98 4.43 -1.62
C LEU A 66 -9.13 3.48 -0.43
N ALA A 67 -8.09 2.69 -0.12
CA ALA A 67 -8.11 1.77 1.00
C ALA A 67 -8.25 2.52 2.34
N ARG A 68 -7.49 3.61 2.53
CA ARG A 68 -7.54 4.41 3.76
C ARG A 68 -8.88 5.10 3.95
N VAL A 69 -9.43 5.75 2.93
CA VAL A 69 -10.74 6.41 2.99
C VAL A 69 -11.83 5.39 3.35
N ARG A 70 -11.87 4.24 2.68
CA ARG A 70 -12.87 3.20 2.98
C ARG A 70 -12.74 2.62 4.38
N ILE A 71 -11.51 2.38 4.85
CA ILE A 71 -11.26 1.87 6.21
C ILE A 71 -11.60 2.93 7.26
N ALA A 72 -11.27 4.19 7.01
CA ALA A 72 -11.56 5.30 7.92
C ALA A 72 -13.06 5.58 8.02
N ALA A 73 -13.78 5.53 6.90
CA ALA A 73 -15.24 5.60 6.85
C ALA A 73 -15.88 4.45 7.64
N ALA A 74 -15.45 3.21 7.42
CA ALA A 74 -15.92 2.04 8.16
C ALA A 74 -15.63 2.11 9.68
N ARG A 75 -14.67 2.95 10.10
CA ARG A 75 -14.34 3.22 11.50
C ARG A 75 -15.02 4.47 12.06
N GLY A 76 -15.79 5.20 11.25
CA GLY A 76 -16.45 6.43 11.66
C GLY A 76 -15.49 7.59 11.94
N HIS A 77 -14.37 7.70 11.20
CA HIS A 77 -13.48 8.86 11.34
C HIS A 77 -14.20 10.16 10.94
N PRO A 78 -14.25 11.17 11.82
CA PRO A 78 -15.06 12.36 11.58
C PRO A 78 -14.57 13.16 10.37
N GLU A 79 -13.25 13.25 10.15
CA GLU A 79 -12.70 14.01 9.03
C GLU A 79 -13.08 13.41 7.67
N VAL A 80 -13.19 12.07 7.60
CA VAL A 80 -13.65 11.38 6.40
C VAL A 80 -15.16 11.51 6.25
N GLY A 81 -15.93 11.39 7.34
CA GLY A 81 -17.37 11.63 7.33
C GLY A 81 -17.74 13.05 6.86
N GLU A 82 -17.02 14.07 7.30
CA GLU A 82 -17.19 15.45 6.82
C GLU A 82 -16.86 15.57 5.31
N ALA A 83 -15.78 14.92 4.87
CA ALA A 83 -15.38 14.93 3.46
C ALA A 83 -16.47 14.27 2.58
N GLU A 84 -17.02 13.15 3.03
CA GLU A 84 -18.10 12.44 2.36
C GLU A 84 -19.38 13.29 2.28
N ALA A 85 -19.80 13.87 3.40
CA ALA A 85 -21.00 14.71 3.45
C ALA A 85 -20.87 15.92 2.52
N ARG A 86 -19.67 16.49 2.39
CA ARG A 86 -19.43 17.65 1.53
C ARG A 86 -19.34 17.30 0.05
N TRP A 87 -18.66 16.22 -0.31
CA TRP A 87 -18.23 15.97 -1.69
C TRP A 87 -18.90 14.76 -2.36
N LEU A 88 -19.37 13.78 -1.59
CA LEU A 88 -20.01 12.58 -2.12
C LEU A 88 -21.53 12.62 -1.98
N ALA A 89 -22.03 13.03 -0.81
CA ALA A 89 -23.47 13.04 -0.53
C ALA A 89 -24.31 13.87 -1.52
N PRO A 90 -23.87 15.04 -2.03
CA PRO A 90 -24.62 15.79 -3.06
C PRO A 90 -24.84 15.01 -4.36
N ALA A 91 -24.00 14.01 -4.64
CA ALA A 91 -24.13 13.11 -5.78
C ALA A 91 -24.81 11.78 -5.42
N GLY A 92 -25.34 11.64 -4.20
CA GLY A 92 -25.93 10.39 -3.70
C GLY A 92 -24.90 9.28 -3.46
N LEU A 93 -23.62 9.62 -3.30
CA LEU A 93 -22.52 8.67 -3.10
C LEU A 93 -22.06 8.63 -1.63
N ARG A 94 -21.47 7.50 -1.22
CA ARG A 94 -20.76 7.32 0.06
C ARG A 94 -19.37 6.72 -0.17
N ALA A 95 -18.46 6.80 0.79
CA ALA A 95 -17.10 6.27 0.59
C ALA A 95 -17.07 4.77 0.26
N GLU A 96 -18.02 4.00 0.77
CA GLU A 96 -18.11 2.56 0.54
C GLU A 96 -18.46 2.23 -0.90
N ALA A 97 -19.12 3.16 -1.61
CA ALA A 97 -19.43 3.06 -3.04
C ALA A 97 -18.23 3.42 -3.93
N LEU A 98 -17.16 4.01 -3.37
CA LEU A 98 -15.96 4.32 -4.14
C LEU A 98 -15.27 3.04 -4.58
N SER A 99 -15.25 2.83 -5.89
CA SER A 99 -14.55 1.72 -6.54
C SER A 99 -14.06 2.15 -7.92
N GLY A 100 -13.10 1.40 -8.47
CA GLY A 100 -12.56 1.64 -9.79
C GLY A 100 -11.76 2.95 -9.94
N VAL A 101 -11.53 3.35 -11.19
CA VAL A 101 -10.65 4.48 -11.57
C VAL A 101 -11.08 5.79 -10.93
N LEU A 102 -12.35 6.17 -11.10
CA LEU A 102 -12.87 7.42 -10.56
C LEU A 102 -12.88 7.40 -9.03
N GLY A 103 -13.27 6.27 -8.42
CA GLY A 103 -13.26 6.10 -6.97
C GLY A 103 -11.88 6.36 -6.34
N ARG A 104 -10.80 5.85 -6.96
CA ARG A 104 -9.42 6.12 -6.49
C ARG A 104 -9.02 7.59 -6.58
N HIS A 105 -9.45 8.30 -7.63
CA HIS A 105 -9.16 9.74 -7.76
C HIS A 105 -9.94 10.56 -6.74
N LEU A 106 -11.23 10.27 -6.57
CA LEU A 106 -12.07 10.92 -5.55
C LEU A 106 -11.49 10.66 -4.15
N ALA A 107 -11.15 9.43 -3.81
CA ALA A 107 -10.55 9.09 -2.51
C ALA A 107 -9.25 9.87 -2.24
N ARG A 108 -8.39 10.06 -3.25
CA ARG A 108 -7.17 10.87 -3.12
C ARG A 108 -7.47 12.34 -2.81
N GLY A 109 -8.51 12.91 -3.43
CA GLY A 109 -8.97 14.27 -3.13
C GLY A 109 -9.60 14.40 -1.74
N LEU A 110 -10.47 13.46 -1.37
CA LEU A 110 -11.11 13.41 -0.05
C LEU A 110 -10.07 13.30 1.07
N GLU A 111 -9.09 12.42 0.90
CA GLU A 111 -8.01 12.24 1.85
C GLU A 111 -7.15 13.51 1.97
N ALA A 112 -6.78 14.13 0.85
CA ALA A 112 -6.01 15.37 0.88
C ALA A 112 -6.77 16.49 1.64
N TRP A 113 -8.08 16.59 1.43
CA TRP A 113 -8.93 17.54 2.15
C TRP A 113 -9.01 17.24 3.65
N ALA A 114 -9.22 15.97 4.02
CA ALA A 114 -9.28 15.54 5.42
C ALA A 114 -7.94 15.77 6.14
N LEU A 115 -6.82 15.43 5.49
CA LEU A 115 -5.47 15.67 6.01
C LEU A 115 -5.16 17.17 6.16
N ALA A 116 -5.57 18.01 5.20
CA ALA A 116 -5.38 19.46 5.31
C ALA A 116 -6.04 20.05 6.56
N ARG A 117 -7.24 19.57 6.90
CA ARG A 117 -7.92 19.95 8.13
C ARG A 117 -7.19 19.39 9.35
N LYS A 118 -6.74 18.13 9.29
CA LYS A 118 -6.02 17.53 10.41
C LYS A 118 -4.69 18.21 10.71
N MET A 119 -4.02 18.72 9.69
CA MET A 119 -2.81 19.53 9.85
C MET A 119 -3.07 20.81 10.65
N HIS A 120 -4.25 21.43 10.52
CA HIS A 120 -4.63 22.56 11.35
C HIS A 120 -4.74 22.18 12.84
N ASP A 121 -5.38 21.05 13.15
CA ASP A 121 -5.43 20.52 14.52
C ASP A 121 -4.03 20.26 15.09
N TRP A 122 -3.15 19.64 14.29
CA TRP A 122 -1.79 19.32 14.72
C TRP A 122 -0.95 20.58 14.95
N LEU A 123 -1.09 21.60 14.09
CA LEU A 123 -0.43 22.89 14.29
C LEU A 123 -0.87 23.54 15.60
N GLY A 124 -2.16 23.46 15.95
CA GLY A 124 -2.68 23.98 17.22
C GLY A 124 -2.20 23.22 18.47
N ARG A 125 -1.65 22.01 18.30
CA ARG A 125 -1.07 21.18 19.39
C ARG A 125 0.45 21.28 19.47
N LEU A 126 1.08 21.97 18.53
CA LEU A 126 2.53 22.12 18.54
C LEU A 126 2.92 23.01 19.73
N GLU A 127 3.95 22.60 20.48
CA GLU A 127 4.57 23.42 21.52
C GLU A 127 5.90 23.98 20.98
N PRO A 128 5.95 25.26 20.56
CA PRO A 128 7.19 25.86 20.07
C PRO A 128 8.29 25.84 21.12
N GLY A 129 9.47 25.32 20.76
CA GLY A 129 10.61 25.19 21.66
C GLY A 129 10.56 23.95 22.58
N GLY A 130 9.51 23.14 22.50
CA GLY A 130 9.43 21.85 23.19
C GLY A 130 10.41 20.79 22.63
N PRO A 131 10.63 19.68 23.35
CA PRO A 131 11.52 18.62 22.91
C PRO A 131 10.97 17.89 21.68
N THR A 132 11.81 17.63 20.68
CA THR A 132 11.44 16.96 19.42
C THR A 132 12.03 15.56 19.27
N ALA A 133 12.92 15.16 20.18
CA ALA A 133 13.56 13.85 20.20
C ALA A 133 13.73 13.35 21.64
N GLY A 134 13.52 12.05 21.85
CA GLY A 134 13.85 11.38 23.11
C GLY A 134 15.31 10.93 23.15
N GLU A 135 15.80 10.58 24.33
CA GLU A 135 17.12 9.95 24.49
C GLU A 135 17.13 8.58 23.77
N TYR A 136 18.13 8.37 22.91
CA TYR A 136 18.32 7.10 22.22
C TYR A 136 19.63 6.45 22.68
N ARG A 137 19.53 5.21 23.17
CA ARG A 137 20.69 4.38 23.52
C ARG A 137 20.82 3.23 22.50
N PRO A 138 21.87 3.22 21.67
CA PRO A 138 22.10 2.14 20.71
C PRO A 138 22.16 0.78 21.40
N ARG A 139 21.53 -0.22 20.78
CA ARG A 139 21.61 -1.62 21.24
C ARG A 139 22.51 -2.41 20.30
N PRO A 140 23.39 -3.30 20.81
CA PRO A 140 24.26 -4.12 19.96
C PRO A 140 23.46 -5.06 19.05
N SER A 141 22.26 -5.47 19.47
CA SER A 141 21.37 -6.34 18.71
C SER A 141 19.90 -6.05 18.96
N GLY A 142 19.05 -6.37 18.01
CA GLY A 142 17.59 -6.27 18.16
C GLY A 142 16.85 -6.35 16.83
N THR A 143 15.52 -6.45 16.91
CA THR A 143 14.63 -6.40 15.74
C THR A 143 13.59 -5.31 15.92
N GLY A 144 13.17 -4.69 14.83
CA GLY A 144 12.12 -3.66 14.86
C GLY A 144 11.36 -3.58 13.55
N ALA A 145 10.13 -3.07 13.63
CA ALA A 145 9.29 -2.79 12.47
C ALA A 145 8.69 -1.39 12.61
N GLY A 146 8.74 -0.59 11.53
CA GLY A 146 8.07 0.69 11.40
C GLY A 146 7.02 0.60 10.31
N LEU A 147 5.75 0.85 10.65
CA LEU A 147 4.64 0.84 9.71
C LEU A 147 4.09 2.26 9.56
N VAL A 148 3.95 2.72 8.33
CA VAL A 148 3.44 4.06 8.00
C VAL A 148 2.55 3.99 6.77
N GLU A 149 1.63 4.93 6.66
CA GLU A 149 0.87 5.15 5.43
C GLU A 149 1.55 6.27 4.63
N ALA A 150 2.29 5.90 3.59
CA ALA A 150 2.80 6.85 2.61
C ALA A 150 1.64 7.34 1.71
N PRO A 151 1.80 8.41 0.90
CA PRO A 151 0.73 8.90 0.03
C PRO A 151 0.11 7.82 -0.87
N ARG A 152 0.91 6.84 -1.29
CA ARG A 152 0.48 5.72 -2.15
C ARG A 152 -0.06 4.49 -1.42
N GLY A 153 0.03 4.43 -0.09
CA GLY A 153 -0.48 3.30 0.70
C GLY A 153 0.43 2.86 1.83
N ALA A 154 0.20 1.63 2.29
CA ALA A 154 0.93 1.00 3.37
C ALA A 154 2.40 0.78 3.01
N LEU A 155 3.28 1.25 3.88
CA LEU A 155 4.72 1.13 3.84
C LEU A 155 5.18 0.50 5.16
N GLY A 156 5.94 -0.59 5.05
CA GLY A 156 6.58 -1.20 6.21
C GLY A 156 8.08 -1.33 6.01
N HIS A 157 8.83 -1.05 7.08
CA HIS A 157 10.27 -1.26 7.16
C HIS A 157 10.54 -2.22 8.32
N TRP A 158 11.32 -3.27 8.07
CA TRP A 158 11.73 -4.26 9.06
C TRP A 158 13.25 -4.30 9.13
N ALA A 159 13.79 -4.19 10.33
CA ALA A 159 15.24 -4.19 10.56
C ALA A 159 15.63 -5.23 11.61
N ARG A 160 16.77 -5.87 11.38
CA ARG A 160 17.52 -6.65 12.36
C ARG A 160 18.91 -6.05 12.50
N ILE A 161 19.30 -5.77 13.74
CA ILE A 161 20.62 -5.26 14.12
C ILE A 161 21.38 -6.38 14.82
N GLU A 162 22.66 -6.53 14.50
CA GLU A 162 23.60 -7.45 15.14
C GLU A 162 25.00 -6.83 15.17
N GLY A 163 25.67 -6.87 16.33
CA GLY A 163 26.98 -6.25 16.52
C GLY A 163 27.03 -4.75 16.15
N PHE A 164 25.98 -3.98 16.49
CA PHE A 164 25.79 -2.58 16.11
C PHE A 164 25.72 -2.31 14.59
N ARG A 165 25.48 -3.34 13.77
CA ARG A 165 25.34 -3.24 12.32
C ARG A 165 23.97 -3.73 11.88
N ILE A 166 23.51 -3.23 10.72
CA ILE A 166 22.31 -3.76 10.07
C ILE A 166 22.65 -5.13 9.50
N ASP A 167 22.10 -6.18 10.11
CA ASP A 167 22.17 -7.56 9.59
C ASP A 167 21.14 -7.76 8.47
N ARG A 168 19.93 -7.22 8.67
CA ARG A 168 18.85 -7.28 7.67
C ARG A 168 18.05 -5.99 7.67
N TYR A 169 17.67 -5.58 6.46
CA TYR A 169 16.67 -4.55 6.25
C TYR A 169 15.73 -5.01 5.13
N GLN A 170 14.43 -4.95 5.36
CA GLN A 170 13.42 -5.24 4.35
C GLN A 170 12.37 -4.16 4.31
N CYS A 171 11.94 -3.85 3.10
CA CYS A 171 10.88 -2.90 2.83
C CYS A 171 9.73 -3.63 2.13
N VAL A 172 8.50 -3.35 2.53
CA VAL A 172 7.32 -3.68 1.71
C VAL A 172 6.60 -2.38 1.47
N VAL A 173 6.69 -1.88 0.24
CA VAL A 173 6.27 -0.53 -0.09
C VAL A 173 4.93 -0.50 -0.84
N PRO A 174 4.25 0.66 -0.90
CA PRO A 174 2.88 0.71 -1.40
C PRO A 174 2.72 0.26 -2.84
N SER A 175 3.65 0.67 -3.71
CA SER A 175 3.61 0.26 -5.11
C SER A 175 3.99 -1.21 -5.30
N THR A 176 4.74 -1.84 -4.39
CA THR A 176 4.97 -3.30 -4.42
C THR A 176 3.67 -4.05 -4.17
N TRP A 177 2.80 -3.56 -3.27
CA TRP A 177 1.45 -4.10 -3.10
C TRP A 177 0.62 -3.98 -4.38
N ASN A 178 0.41 -2.74 -4.84
CA ASN A 178 -0.54 -2.44 -5.93
C ASN A 178 -0.10 -2.98 -7.29
N PHE A 179 1.20 -2.94 -7.57
CA PHE A 179 1.79 -3.37 -8.85
C PHE A 179 2.52 -4.72 -8.74
N SER A 180 2.25 -5.49 -7.68
CA SER A 180 2.79 -6.85 -7.57
C SER A 180 2.48 -7.65 -8.83
N PRO A 181 3.43 -8.48 -9.29
CA PRO A 181 3.12 -9.49 -10.29
C PRO A 181 2.23 -10.57 -9.67
N ARG A 182 1.94 -11.59 -10.47
CA ARG A 182 1.34 -12.84 -10.01
C ARG A 182 2.20 -13.46 -8.91
N ASP A 183 1.52 -13.99 -7.91
CA ASP A 183 2.17 -14.72 -6.82
C ASP A 183 2.55 -16.14 -7.24
N ASP A 184 2.98 -16.97 -6.28
CA ASP A 184 3.45 -18.33 -6.54
C ASP A 184 2.33 -19.23 -7.09
N ASN A 185 1.06 -18.89 -6.83
CA ASN A 185 -0.12 -19.60 -7.32
C ASN A 185 -0.69 -19.00 -8.62
N GLY A 186 0.00 -18.02 -9.21
CA GLY A 186 -0.47 -17.34 -10.41
C GLY A 186 -1.58 -16.31 -10.15
N THR A 187 -1.89 -15.97 -8.89
CA THR A 187 -2.95 -15.00 -8.56
C THR A 187 -2.46 -13.58 -8.85
N PRO A 188 -3.17 -12.80 -9.69
CA PRO A 188 -2.73 -11.48 -10.11
C PRO A 188 -2.69 -10.48 -8.96
N GLY A 189 -1.80 -9.50 -9.06
CA GLY A 189 -1.79 -8.33 -8.17
C GLY A 189 -2.96 -7.36 -8.42
N PRO A 190 -3.17 -6.35 -7.57
CA PRO A 190 -4.31 -5.43 -7.65
C PRO A 190 -4.47 -4.72 -9.00
N VAL A 191 -3.37 -4.21 -9.59
CA VAL A 191 -3.43 -3.53 -10.90
C VAL A 191 -3.72 -4.50 -12.03
N GLU A 192 -3.11 -5.69 -12.02
CA GLU A 192 -3.39 -6.74 -13.02
C GLU A 192 -4.85 -7.17 -12.96
N ALA A 193 -5.39 -7.37 -11.75
CA ALA A 193 -6.80 -7.68 -11.53
C ALA A 193 -7.72 -6.55 -12.00
N ALA A 194 -7.35 -5.29 -11.76
CA ALA A 194 -8.13 -4.12 -12.22
C ALA A 194 -8.10 -3.91 -13.75
N LEU A 195 -7.08 -4.44 -14.43
CA LEU A 195 -6.98 -4.41 -15.90
C LEU A 195 -7.69 -5.60 -16.56
N ALA A 196 -7.96 -6.68 -15.81
CA ALA A 196 -8.61 -7.86 -16.33
C ALA A 196 -10.00 -7.52 -16.92
N GLY A 197 -10.21 -7.87 -18.19
CA GLY A 197 -11.47 -7.61 -18.89
C GLY A 197 -11.71 -6.14 -19.26
N LEU A 198 -10.75 -5.23 -19.07
CA LEU A 198 -10.89 -3.83 -19.43
C LEU A 198 -11.15 -3.67 -20.93
N ARG A 199 -12.23 -2.96 -21.28
CA ARG A 199 -12.56 -2.60 -22.66
C ARG A 199 -12.37 -1.10 -22.87
N ALA A 200 -11.74 -0.73 -23.96
CA ALA A 200 -11.68 0.66 -24.39
C ALA A 200 -13.07 1.13 -24.84
N ARG A 201 -13.38 2.42 -24.64
CA ARG A 201 -14.61 3.01 -25.18
C ARG A 201 -14.57 3.00 -26.71
N LYS A 202 -15.74 3.08 -27.36
CA LYS A 202 -15.79 3.20 -28.82
C LYS A 202 -15.01 4.44 -29.28
N GLY A 203 -14.08 4.26 -30.20
CA GLY A 203 -13.21 5.34 -30.70
C GLY A 203 -12.07 5.74 -29.76
N GLU A 204 -11.92 5.09 -28.61
CA GLU A 204 -10.82 5.35 -27.67
C GLU A 204 -9.60 4.46 -27.95
N PRO A 205 -8.38 5.01 -27.99
CA PRO A 205 -7.17 4.20 -28.04
C PRO A 205 -7.07 3.27 -26.83
N PRO A 206 -6.85 1.94 -27.00
CA PRO A 206 -6.78 1.00 -25.89
C PRO A 206 -5.74 1.36 -24.82
N GLY A 207 -4.61 1.91 -25.23
CA GLY A 207 -3.57 2.39 -24.32
C GLY A 207 -4.05 3.47 -23.35
N LEU A 208 -5.03 4.29 -23.74
CA LEU A 208 -5.60 5.31 -22.85
C LEU A 208 -6.45 4.68 -21.75
N ALA A 209 -7.27 3.68 -22.08
CA ALA A 209 -8.07 2.94 -21.09
C ALA A 209 -7.16 2.29 -20.04
N VAL A 210 -6.14 1.56 -20.50
CA VAL A 210 -5.13 0.93 -19.63
C VAL A 210 -4.46 1.98 -18.74
N ALA A 211 -4.01 3.08 -19.33
CA ALA A 211 -3.26 4.08 -18.61
C ALA A 211 -4.11 4.86 -17.60
N ARG A 212 -5.43 4.99 -17.80
CA ARG A 212 -6.34 5.51 -16.75
C ARG A 212 -6.39 4.60 -15.54
N VAL A 213 -6.50 3.28 -15.74
CA VAL A 213 -6.47 2.31 -14.64
C VAL A 213 -5.14 2.42 -13.91
N VAL A 214 -4.02 2.27 -14.61
CA VAL A 214 -2.67 2.33 -14.04
C VAL A 214 -2.43 3.62 -13.26
N ARG A 215 -2.73 4.79 -13.84
CA ARG A 215 -2.51 6.09 -13.18
C ARG A 215 -3.43 6.31 -11.98
N SER A 216 -4.60 5.66 -11.93
CA SER A 216 -5.48 5.78 -10.77
C SER A 216 -4.86 5.22 -9.48
N PHE A 217 -3.91 4.29 -9.59
CA PHE A 217 -3.11 3.76 -8.46
C PHE A 217 -1.88 4.61 -8.11
N ASP A 218 -1.57 5.67 -8.88
CA ASP A 218 -0.41 6.56 -8.66
C ASP A 218 0.92 5.79 -8.48
N PRO A 219 1.44 5.14 -9.55
CA PRO A 219 2.64 4.30 -9.45
C PRO A 219 3.90 5.08 -9.05
N CYS A 220 4.70 4.49 -8.16
CA CYS A 220 6.11 4.84 -7.96
C CYS A 220 6.97 3.57 -8.16
N ILE A 221 7.50 3.35 -9.37
CA ILE A 221 8.24 2.12 -9.68
C ILE A 221 9.62 2.09 -9.00
N ALA A 222 10.29 3.23 -8.88
CA ALA A 222 11.52 3.33 -8.10
C ALA A 222 11.29 2.93 -6.63
N CYS A 223 10.11 3.24 -6.09
CA CYS A 223 9.72 2.75 -4.79
C CYS A 223 9.52 1.23 -4.79
N ALA A 224 8.81 0.71 -5.80
CA ALA A 224 8.30 -0.65 -5.77
C ALA A 224 9.38 -1.77 -5.84
N VAL A 225 10.59 -1.46 -6.29
CA VAL A 225 11.66 -2.45 -6.53
C VAL A 225 12.55 -2.69 -5.30
N HIS A 226 12.70 -1.70 -4.41
CA HIS A 226 13.63 -1.78 -3.27
C HIS A 226 13.05 -2.57 -2.11
#